data_AF-A0A7X0HB48-F1
#
_entry.id   AF-A0A7X0HB48-F1
#
_cell.length_a   1.000
_cell.length_b   1.000
_cell.length_c   1.000
_cell.angle_alpha   90.00
_cell.angle_beta   90.00
_cell.angle_gamma   90.00
#
_symmetry.space_group_name_H-M   'P 1'
#
loop_
_entity.id
_entity.type
_entity.pdbx_description
1 polymer ?
#
loop_
_entity_poly.entity_id
_entity_poly.type
_entity_poly.pdbx_seq_one_letter_code
_entity_poly.pdbx_strand_id
1 'polypeptide(L)'
;MDAKRLIRACRHALLHSGASLHVLAEAWQAQALTQAIGGMLAMKGPPELRGEAQGLCEAGGRGCGPLDWAALSAAGPELPGFLAGQPPDLMPRAAQLTEVADARGALVELSELLGEVGMALVAVSCATDEDGFYWQSIEAIDAADESNDRVRGLLRRLTVWEHNRLQAVADSAAGSS
;
A
#
# COMPACT_ATOMS: atom_id res chain seq x y z
N MET A 1 10.12 8.16 -9.72
CA MET A 1 10.67 6.90 -9.18
C MET A 1 9.74 5.75 -9.56
N ASP A 2 10.28 4.54 -9.78
CA ASP A 2 9.48 3.33 -10.06
C ASP A 2 8.83 2.76 -8.78
N ALA A 3 7.66 2.16 -8.94
CA ALA A 3 6.87 1.54 -7.87
C ALA A 3 7.65 0.53 -7.02
N LYS A 4 8.38 -0.41 -7.64
CA LYS A 4 9.10 -1.47 -6.92
C LYS A 4 10.19 -0.89 -6.02
N ARG A 5 10.85 0.17 -6.48
CA ARG A 5 11.86 0.88 -5.68
C ARG A 5 11.25 1.54 -4.44
N LEU A 6 10.06 2.14 -4.57
CA LEU A 6 9.35 2.73 -3.43
C LEU A 6 8.85 1.65 -2.46
N ILE A 7 8.33 0.53 -2.96
CA ILE A 7 7.89 -0.61 -2.12
C ILE A 7 9.05 -1.11 -1.25
N ARG A 8 10.22 -1.31 -1.86
CA ARG A 8 11.43 -1.73 -1.12
C ARG A 8 11.88 -0.70 -0.09
N ALA A 9 11.73 0.59 -0.38
CA ALA A 9 12.03 1.65 0.58
C ALA A 9 11.06 1.62 1.77
N CYS A 10 9.76 1.38 1.53
CA CYS A 10 8.77 1.18 2.59
C CYS A 10 9.08 -0.07 3.43
N ARG A 11 9.36 -1.21 2.79
CA ARG A 11 9.77 -2.45 3.47
C ARG A 11 10.99 -2.24 4.36
N HIS A 12 12.03 -1.59 3.83
CA HIS A 12 13.25 -1.33 4.58
C HIS A 12 12.99 -0.47 5.82
N ALA A 13 12.22 0.61 5.68
CA ALA A 13 11.90 1.47 6.80
C ALA A 13 11.04 0.75 7.85
N LEU A 14 10.03 -0.03 7.43
CA LEU A 14 9.23 -0.87 8.32
C LEU A 14 10.09 -1.84 9.14
N LEU A 15 11.07 -2.50 8.52
CA LEU A 15 11.97 -3.43 9.22
C LEU A 15 12.87 -2.74 10.26
N HIS A 16 13.12 -1.44 10.11
CA HIS A 16 13.93 -0.65 11.04
C HIS A 16 13.05 0.16 12.03
N SER A 17 11.73 0.04 11.96
CA SER A 17 10.79 0.66 12.89
C SER A 17 10.76 -0.12 14.21
N GLY A 18 11.43 0.43 15.22
CA GLY A 18 11.45 -0.16 16.58
C GLY A 18 10.34 0.30 17.52
N ALA A 19 9.63 1.39 17.20
CA ALA A 19 8.58 1.96 18.04
C ALA A 19 7.21 1.80 17.38
N SER A 20 6.17 1.53 18.19
CA SER A 20 4.77 1.37 17.72
C SER A 20 4.30 2.50 16.82
N LEU A 21 4.63 3.74 17.18
CA LEU A 21 4.32 4.92 16.37
C LEU A 21 4.99 4.89 14.99
N HIS A 22 6.24 4.42 14.90
CA HIS A 22 6.94 4.31 13.62
C HIS A 22 6.34 3.20 12.74
N VAL A 23 5.87 2.10 13.35
CA VAL A 23 5.17 1.04 12.61
C VAL A 23 3.86 1.57 12.02
N LEU A 24 3.07 2.33 12.79
CA LEU A 24 1.85 2.99 12.29
C LEU A 24 2.16 4.00 11.17
N ALA A 25 3.23 4.78 11.30
CA ALA A 25 3.69 5.70 10.26
C ALA A 25 4.01 4.97 8.95
N GLU A 26 4.72 3.85 9.04
CA GLU A 26 5.12 3.03 7.91
C GLU A 26 3.93 2.30 7.28
N ALA A 27 2.94 1.89 8.08
CA ALA A 27 1.68 1.35 7.59
C ALA A 27 0.93 2.38 6.73
N TRP A 28 0.83 3.64 7.20
CA TRP A 28 0.24 4.73 6.43
C TRP A 28 0.99 5.02 5.14
N GLN A 29 2.32 5.00 5.17
CA GLN A 29 3.15 5.16 3.96
C GLN A 29 2.90 4.04 2.94
N ALA A 30 2.72 2.80 3.40
CA ALA A 30 2.35 1.68 2.53
C ALA A 30 0.96 1.88 1.92
N GLN A 31 -0.02 2.38 2.68
CA GLN A 31 -1.37 2.69 2.18
C GLN A 31 -1.35 3.82 1.14
N ALA A 32 -0.58 4.89 1.37
CA ALA A 32 -0.43 5.97 0.40
C ALA A 32 0.21 5.47 -0.90
N LEU A 33 1.17 4.55 -0.79
CA LEU A 33 1.78 3.91 -1.96
C LEU A 33 0.79 3.02 -2.71
N THR A 34 -0.02 2.25 -2.00
CA THR A 34 -1.12 1.46 -2.56
C THR A 34 -2.09 2.34 -3.35
N GLN A 35 -2.53 3.46 -2.76
CA GLN A 35 -3.40 4.43 -3.41
C GLN A 35 -2.79 4.94 -4.71
N ALA A 36 -1.53 5.39 -4.67
CA ALA A 36 -0.86 5.95 -5.83
C ALA A 36 -0.64 4.92 -6.96
N ILE A 37 -0.27 3.69 -6.61
CA ILE A 37 -0.14 2.59 -7.57
C ILE A 37 -1.49 2.29 -8.23
N GLY A 38 -2.56 2.15 -7.43
CA GLY A 38 -3.92 1.95 -7.93
C GLY A 38 -4.37 3.07 -8.87
N GLY A 39 -4.16 4.33 -8.48
CA GLY A 39 -4.49 5.50 -9.29
C GLY A 39 -3.73 5.53 -10.63
N MET A 40 -2.43 5.23 -10.64
CA MET A 40 -1.67 5.16 -11.88
C MET A 40 -2.11 4.02 -12.79
N LEU A 41 -2.40 2.84 -12.23
CA LEU A 41 -2.93 1.71 -13.01
C LEU A 41 -4.32 2.01 -13.56
N ALA A 42 -5.17 2.74 -12.83
CA ALA A 42 -6.48 3.16 -13.31
C ALA A 42 -6.37 4.17 -14.47
N MET A 43 -5.40 5.09 -14.41
CA MET A 43 -5.19 6.08 -15.46
C MET A 43 -4.49 5.53 -16.70
N LYS A 44 -3.40 4.76 -16.52
CA LYS A 44 -2.50 4.33 -17.60
C LYS A 44 -2.69 2.88 -18.03
N GLY A 45 -3.41 2.07 -17.24
CA GLY A 45 -3.57 0.64 -17.48
C GLY A 45 -4.63 0.28 -18.54
N PRO A 46 -4.67 -1.01 -18.92
CA PRO A 46 -5.68 -1.57 -19.81
C PRO A 46 -7.10 -1.27 -19.32
N PRO A 47 -8.05 -0.94 -20.20
CA PRO A 47 -9.41 -0.56 -19.81
C PRO A 47 -10.10 -1.63 -18.96
N GLU A 48 -9.80 -2.90 -19.23
CA GLU A 48 -10.34 -4.03 -18.48
C GLU A 48 -9.92 -3.97 -17.00
N LEU A 49 -8.71 -3.51 -16.68
CA LEU A 49 -8.18 -3.50 -15.32
C LEU A 49 -8.52 -2.24 -14.53
N ARG A 50 -9.01 -1.18 -15.18
CA ARG A 50 -9.23 0.14 -14.56
C ARG A 50 -10.19 0.10 -13.37
N GLY A 51 -11.27 -0.68 -13.45
CA GLY A 51 -12.24 -0.78 -12.36
C GLY A 51 -11.64 -1.35 -11.07
N GLU A 52 -10.82 -2.39 -11.17
CA GLU A 52 -10.14 -2.92 -9.97
C GLU A 52 -8.98 -2.03 -9.52
N ALA A 53 -8.29 -1.38 -10.47
CA ALA A 53 -7.23 -0.43 -10.13
C ALA A 53 -7.78 0.77 -9.37
N GLN A 54 -8.98 1.23 -9.73
CA GLN A 54 -9.72 2.23 -8.97
C GLN A 54 -10.13 1.68 -7.59
N GLY A 55 -10.62 0.45 -7.51
CA GLY A 55 -10.90 -0.19 -6.22
C GLY A 55 -9.67 -0.28 -5.30
N LEU A 56 -8.49 -0.55 -5.86
CA LEU A 56 -7.22 -0.52 -5.14
C LEU A 56 -6.86 0.90 -4.68
N CYS A 57 -7.06 1.90 -5.53
CA CYS A 57 -6.85 3.31 -5.22
C CYS A 57 -7.72 3.73 -4.01
N GLU A 58 -8.99 3.39 -4.05
CA GLU A 58 -9.97 3.70 -3.01
C GLU A 58 -9.65 3.00 -1.69
N ALA A 59 -9.28 1.70 -1.73
CA ALA A 59 -8.88 0.95 -0.55
C ALA A 59 -7.63 1.57 0.12
N GLY A 60 -6.60 1.89 -0.67
CA GLY A 60 -5.39 2.57 -0.16
C GLY A 60 -5.71 3.94 0.43
N GLY A 61 -6.66 4.68 -0.14
CA GLY A 61 -7.08 5.99 0.36
C GLY A 61 -7.79 5.93 1.72
N ARG A 62 -8.50 4.85 2.03
CA ARG A 62 -9.14 4.67 3.36
C ARG A 62 -8.10 4.45 4.46
N GLY A 63 -7.05 3.69 4.16
CA GLY A 63 -5.88 3.56 5.05
C GLY A 63 -5.04 4.83 5.17
N CYS A 64 -5.30 5.84 4.32
CA CYS A 64 -4.71 7.18 4.40
C CYS A 64 -5.58 8.19 5.16
N GLY A 65 -6.69 7.76 5.80
CA GLY A 65 -7.44 8.59 6.73
C GLY A 65 -6.49 9.27 7.73
N PRO A 66 -6.87 10.43 8.30
CA PRO A 66 -5.99 11.13 9.22
C PRO A 66 -5.66 10.17 10.37
N LEU A 67 -4.44 9.63 10.34
CA LEU A 67 -3.76 9.21 11.56
C LEU A 67 -3.96 10.38 12.50
N ASP A 68 -4.62 10.14 13.63
CA ASP A 68 -4.81 11.18 14.62
C ASP A 68 -3.48 11.43 15.32
N TRP A 69 -2.53 11.97 14.57
CA TRP A 69 -1.20 12.36 15.00
C TRP A 69 -1.29 13.34 16.17
N ALA A 70 -2.38 14.12 16.24
CA ALA A 70 -2.67 15.01 17.36
C ALA A 70 -3.06 14.23 18.63
N ALA A 71 -3.94 13.23 18.55
CA ALA A 71 -4.24 12.35 19.69
C ALA A 71 -3.06 11.45 20.08
N LEU A 72 -2.30 10.94 19.12
CA LEU A 72 -1.08 10.16 19.33
C LEU A 72 0.03 10.99 19.98
N SER A 73 0.18 12.26 19.60
CA SER A 73 1.12 13.18 20.25
C SER A 73 0.65 13.67 21.63
N ALA A 74 -0.65 13.54 21.95
CA ALA A 74 -1.21 13.90 23.24
C ALA A 74 -1.17 12.75 24.27
N ALA A 75 -0.99 11.50 23.81
CA ALA A 75 -1.02 10.30 24.65
C ALA A 75 0.31 9.96 25.36
N GLY A 76 1.45 10.55 25.00
CA GLY A 76 2.75 10.22 25.60
C GLY A 76 3.65 11.44 25.85
N PRO A 77 4.34 11.53 27.01
CA PRO A 77 5.32 12.58 27.27
C PRO A 77 6.65 12.24 26.57
N GLU A 78 7.20 13.22 25.87
CA GLU A 78 8.52 13.21 25.23
C GLU A 78 8.66 12.30 24.00
N LEU A 79 8.02 12.70 22.90
CA LEU A 79 8.53 12.35 21.57
C LEU A 79 10.02 12.78 21.49
N PRO A 80 10.94 11.91 21.03
CA PRO A 80 12.34 12.28 20.85
C PRO A 80 12.44 13.57 20.02
N GLY A 81 13.34 14.48 20.38
CA GLY A 81 13.45 15.84 19.81
C GLY A 81 13.66 15.95 18.28
N PHE A 82 13.69 14.83 17.55
CA PHE A 82 13.60 14.82 16.09
C PHE A 82 12.15 14.81 15.55
N LEU A 83 11.14 14.58 16.43
CA LEU A 83 9.70 14.61 16.11
C LEU A 83 8.94 15.73 16.83
N ALA A 84 9.52 16.34 17.87
CA ALA A 84 8.97 17.53 18.52
C ALA A 84 9.25 18.78 17.66
N GLY A 85 8.45 19.00 16.62
CA GLY A 85 8.48 20.25 15.86
C GLY A 85 8.26 20.16 14.36
N GLN A 86 8.13 18.98 13.76
CA GLN A 86 7.85 18.86 12.32
C GLN A 86 7.13 17.53 11.94
N PRO A 87 6.23 17.52 10.92
CA PRO A 87 5.04 18.40 10.79
C PRO A 87 3.86 17.77 9.95
N PRO A 88 2.79 18.54 9.70
CA PRO A 88 1.85 18.39 8.56
C PRO A 88 2.44 18.31 7.12
N ASP A 89 3.75 18.06 6.93
CA ASP A 89 4.40 17.87 5.62
C ASP A 89 5.17 16.53 5.52
N LEU A 90 4.68 15.45 6.12
CA LEU A 90 5.17 14.10 5.79
C LEU A 90 4.64 13.72 4.40
N MET A 91 5.20 14.33 3.35
CA MET A 91 4.91 13.97 1.97
C MET A 91 5.02 12.44 1.83
N PRO A 92 3.96 11.75 1.42
CA PRO A 92 4.04 10.31 1.28
C PRO A 92 5.12 9.98 0.27
N ARG A 93 5.91 8.92 0.52
CA ARG A 93 6.90 8.41 -0.46
C ARG A 93 6.24 8.13 -1.81
N ALA A 94 4.94 7.81 -1.79
CA ALA A 94 4.07 7.72 -2.94
C ALA A 94 4.08 8.95 -3.87
N ALA A 95 4.33 10.17 -3.36
CA ALA A 95 4.45 11.38 -4.18
C ALA A 95 5.66 11.35 -5.14
N GLN A 96 6.66 10.50 -4.86
CA GLN A 96 7.82 10.30 -5.74
C GLN A 96 7.52 9.30 -6.88
N LEU A 97 6.35 8.67 -6.87
CA LEU A 97 5.94 7.69 -7.86
C LEU A 97 5.69 8.38 -9.20
N THR A 98 6.41 7.96 -10.24
CA THR A 98 6.26 8.53 -11.59
C THR A 98 5.71 7.51 -12.59
N GLU A 99 5.95 6.22 -12.32
CA GLU A 99 5.58 5.12 -13.20
C GLU A 99 5.43 3.79 -12.45
N VAL A 100 4.67 2.88 -13.04
CA VAL A 100 4.67 1.45 -12.70
C VAL A 100 5.15 0.73 -13.96
N ALA A 101 6.45 0.44 -14.05
CA ALA A 101 7.02 -0.17 -15.25
C ALA A 101 6.60 -1.64 -15.42
N ASP A 102 6.55 -2.37 -14.31
CA ASP A 102 6.16 -3.79 -14.22
C ASP A 102 4.97 -3.93 -13.27
N ALA A 103 3.75 -3.86 -13.84
CA ALA A 103 2.52 -3.90 -13.06
C ALA A 103 2.37 -5.20 -12.25
N ARG A 104 2.66 -6.36 -12.87
CA ARG A 104 2.57 -7.65 -12.18
C ARG A 104 3.55 -7.71 -11.01
N GLY A 105 4.83 -7.42 -11.25
CA GLY A 105 5.85 -7.49 -10.20
C GLY A 105 5.65 -6.45 -9.12
N ALA A 106 5.20 -5.24 -9.46
CA ALA A 106 4.86 -4.21 -8.46
C ALA A 106 3.68 -4.67 -7.56
N LEU A 107 2.64 -5.27 -8.13
CA LEU A 107 1.51 -5.80 -7.36
C LEU A 107 1.93 -6.97 -6.46
N VAL A 108 2.82 -7.85 -6.91
CA VAL A 108 3.36 -8.94 -6.07
C VAL A 108 4.17 -8.37 -4.90
N GLU A 109 5.13 -7.49 -5.16
CA GLU A 109 5.94 -6.87 -4.08
C GLU A 109 5.05 -6.05 -3.13
N LEU A 110 3.98 -5.42 -3.63
CA LEU A 110 3.02 -4.69 -2.81
C LEU A 110 2.21 -5.63 -1.90
N SER A 111 1.75 -6.78 -2.40
CA SER A 111 1.03 -7.79 -1.61
C SER A 111 1.89 -8.31 -0.44
N GLU A 112 3.17 -8.53 -0.69
CA GLU A 112 4.14 -8.91 0.34
C GLU A 112 4.32 -7.80 1.39
N LEU A 113 4.52 -6.55 0.94
CA LEU A 113 4.66 -5.40 1.85
C LEU A 113 3.42 -5.25 2.74
N LEU A 114 2.21 -5.37 2.18
CA LEU A 114 0.96 -5.28 2.95
C LEU A 114 0.85 -6.40 3.99
N GLY A 115 1.33 -7.61 3.66
CA GLY A 115 1.42 -8.72 4.62
C GLY A 115 2.40 -8.43 5.75
N GLU A 116 3.58 -7.89 5.44
CA GLU A 116 4.58 -7.49 6.44
C GLU A 116 4.07 -6.37 7.36
N VAL A 117 3.37 -5.38 6.78
CA VAL A 117 2.69 -4.31 7.54
C VAL A 117 1.65 -4.89 8.48
N GLY A 118 0.78 -5.79 8.01
CA GLY A 118 -0.22 -6.45 8.84
C GLY A 118 0.40 -7.19 10.02
N MET A 119 1.46 -7.97 9.79
CA MET A 119 2.18 -8.67 10.86
C MET A 119 2.81 -7.71 11.87
N ALA A 120 3.40 -6.61 11.42
CA ALA A 120 3.99 -5.60 12.30
C ALA A 120 2.91 -4.91 13.16
N LEU A 121 1.75 -4.60 12.58
CA LEU A 121 0.63 -3.99 13.30
C LEU A 121 0.00 -4.93 14.33
N VAL A 122 -0.07 -6.24 14.05
CA VAL A 122 -0.48 -7.24 15.05
C VAL A 122 0.49 -7.26 16.23
N ALA A 123 1.80 -7.18 15.97
CA ALA A 123 2.78 -7.11 17.05
C ALA A 123 2.60 -5.83 17.90
N VAL A 124 2.30 -4.69 17.26
CA VAL A 124 1.98 -3.43 17.97
C VAL A 124 0.72 -3.56 18.81
N SER A 125 -0.36 -4.11 18.26
CA SER A 125 -1.64 -4.25 18.98
C SER A 125 -1.54 -5.19 20.17
N CYS A 126 -0.68 -6.22 20.10
CA CYS A 126 -0.40 -7.10 21.23
C CYS A 126 0.49 -6.48 22.31
N ALA A 127 1.31 -5.49 21.96
CA ALA A 127 2.30 -4.89 22.86
C ALA A 127 1.85 -3.58 23.51
N THR A 128 0.75 -2.99 23.05
CA THR A 128 0.22 -1.72 23.58
C THR A 128 -0.79 -1.96 24.69
N ASP A 129 -0.59 -1.32 25.84
CA ASP A 129 -1.59 -1.21 26.92
C ASP A 129 -2.48 0.03 26.73
N GLU A 130 -2.18 0.87 25.74
CA GLU A 130 -2.92 2.09 25.41
C GLU A 130 -4.04 1.80 24.41
N ASP A 131 -5.30 2.00 24.84
CA ASP A 131 -6.52 1.78 24.04
C ASP A 131 -6.49 2.49 22.68
N GLY A 132 -5.86 3.67 22.61
CA GLY A 132 -5.74 4.46 21.38
C GLY A 132 -4.89 3.79 20.31
N PHE A 133 -3.71 3.28 20.69
CA PHE A 133 -2.82 2.56 19.75
C PHE A 133 -3.40 1.21 19.33
N TYR A 134 -4.15 0.55 20.22
CA TYR A 134 -4.84 -0.69 19.88
C TYR A 134 -5.83 -0.46 18.74
N TRP A 135 -6.76 0.49 18.89
CA TRP A 135 -7.79 0.70 17.88
C TRP A 135 -7.23 1.20 16.54
N GLN A 136 -6.24 2.10 16.58
CA GLN A 136 -5.53 2.54 15.38
C GLN A 136 -4.81 1.38 14.67
N SER A 137 -4.27 0.42 15.42
CA SER A 137 -3.66 -0.77 14.83
C SER A 137 -4.69 -1.67 14.16
N ILE A 138 -5.88 -1.84 14.75
CA ILE A 138 -6.98 -2.62 14.14
C ILE A 138 -7.43 -1.98 12.82
N GLU A 139 -7.70 -0.67 12.82
CA GLU A 139 -8.10 0.03 11.59
C GLU A 139 -7.03 -0.07 10.49
N ALA A 140 -5.75 0.03 10.86
CA ALA A 140 -4.65 -0.13 9.92
C ALA A 140 -4.49 -1.57 9.39
N ILE A 141 -4.76 -2.59 10.23
CA ILE A 141 -4.77 -4.01 9.83
C ILE A 141 -5.89 -4.24 8.81
N ASP A 142 -7.11 -3.78 9.10
CA ASP A 142 -8.26 -3.94 8.20
C ASP A 142 -8.02 -3.24 6.86
N ALA A 143 -7.44 -2.04 6.87
CA ALA A 143 -7.05 -1.34 5.65
C ALA A 143 -5.95 -2.08 4.85
N ALA A 144 -5.01 -2.74 5.53
CA ALA A 144 -3.97 -3.54 4.88
C ALA A 144 -4.55 -4.80 4.24
N ASP A 145 -5.46 -5.48 4.94
CA ASP A 145 -6.14 -6.68 4.43
C ASP A 145 -7.04 -6.36 3.24
N GLU A 146 -7.89 -5.33 3.34
CA GLU A 146 -8.73 -4.87 2.22
C GLU A 146 -7.88 -4.54 0.98
N SER A 147 -6.79 -3.78 1.18
CA SER A 147 -5.86 -3.45 0.09
C SER A 147 -5.22 -4.69 -0.52
N ASN A 148 -4.83 -5.67 0.30
CA ASN A 148 -4.20 -6.91 -0.19
C ASN A 148 -5.20 -7.76 -1.01
N ASP A 149 -6.46 -7.80 -0.60
CA ASP A 149 -7.51 -8.46 -1.35
C ASP A 149 -7.77 -7.80 -2.71
N ARG A 150 -7.70 -6.46 -2.79
CA ARG A 150 -7.75 -5.73 -4.08
C ARG A 150 -6.54 -6.04 -4.96
N VAL A 151 -5.34 -6.10 -4.39
CA VAL A 151 -4.12 -6.50 -5.11
C VAL A 151 -4.27 -7.92 -5.69
N ARG A 152 -4.74 -8.88 -4.88
CA ARG A 152 -5.01 -10.25 -5.32
C ARG A 152 -6.06 -10.31 -6.44
N GLY A 153 -7.11 -9.50 -6.34
CA GLY A 153 -8.12 -9.34 -7.39
C GLY A 153 -7.51 -8.87 -8.70
N LEU A 154 -6.68 -7.82 -8.65
CA LEU A 154 -5.95 -7.30 -9.81
C LEU A 154 -5.02 -8.33 -10.44
N LEU A 155 -4.23 -9.06 -9.64
CA LEU A 155 -3.33 -10.10 -10.15
C LEU A 155 -4.08 -11.22 -10.86
N ARG A 156 -5.24 -11.64 -10.33
CA ARG A 156 -6.12 -12.62 -10.99
C ARG A 156 -6.61 -12.10 -12.33
N ARG A 157 -7.11 -10.87 -12.40
CA ARG A 157 -7.62 -10.28 -13.65
C ARG A 157 -6.52 -10.04 -14.67
N LEU A 158 -5.34 -9.60 -14.24
CA LEU A 158 -4.18 -9.42 -15.11
C LEU A 158 -3.80 -10.75 -15.77
N THR A 159 -3.80 -11.84 -15.00
CA THR A 159 -3.53 -13.20 -15.52
C THR A 159 -4.55 -13.61 -16.59
N VAL A 160 -5.84 -13.37 -16.35
CA VAL A 160 -6.91 -13.66 -17.33
C VAL A 160 -6.75 -12.81 -18.59
N TRP A 161 -6.46 -11.52 -18.44
CA TRP A 161 -6.26 -10.61 -19.57
C TRP A 161 -5.04 -10.99 -20.42
N GLU A 162 -3.91 -11.31 -19.78
CA GLU A 162 -2.69 -11.78 -20.46
C GLU A 162 -2.98 -13.05 -21.27
N HIS A 163 -3.72 -14.00 -20.70
CA HIS A 163 -4.12 -15.24 -21.36
C HIS A 163 -5.00 -14.98 -22.59
N ASN A 164 -6.07 -14.20 -22.43
CA ASN A 164 -6.99 -13.88 -23.54
C ASN A 164 -6.27 -13.16 -24.69
N ARG A 165 -5.34 -12.25 -24.36
CA ARG A 165 -4.52 -11.56 -25.36
C ARG A 165 -3.64 -12.54 -26.14
N LEU A 166 -2.99 -13.48 -25.45
CA LEU A 166 -2.15 -14.48 -26.12
C LEU A 166 -2.95 -15.44 -26.99
N GLN A 167 -4.16 -15.82 -26.56
CA GLN A 167 -5.08 -16.62 -27.38
C GLN A 167 -5.51 -15.87 -28.65
N ALA A 168 -5.91 -14.61 -28.54
CA ALA A 168 -6.30 -13.80 -29.70
C ALA A 168 -5.18 -13.66 -30.75
N VAL A 169 -3.91 -13.56 -30.29
CA VAL A 169 -2.74 -13.54 -31.18
C VAL A 169 -2.56 -14.88 -31.89
N ALA A 170 -2.72 -16.00 -31.18
CA ALA A 170 -2.63 -17.34 -31.76
C ALA A 170 -3.73 -17.60 -32.80
N ASP A 171 -4.97 -17.22 -32.50
CA ASP A 171 -6.12 -17.37 -33.41
C ASP A 171 -5.94 -16.52 -34.67
N SER A 172 -5.40 -15.30 -34.54
CA SER A 172 -5.09 -14.42 -35.67
C SER A 172 -4.01 -15.01 -36.59
N ALA A 173 -3.00 -15.68 -36.01
CA ALA A 173 -1.95 -16.36 -36.77
C ALA A 173 -2.49 -17.61 -37.50
N ALA A 174 -3.43 -18.34 -36.90
CA ALA A 174 -4.05 -19.53 -37.48
C ALA A 174 -5.05 -19.22 -38.61
N GLY A 175 -5.79 -18.10 -38.52
CA GLY A 175 -6.77 -17.68 -39.55
C GLY A 175 -6.17 -17.02 -40.81
N SER A 176 -4.85 -16.83 -40.85
CA SER A 176 -4.13 -16.20 -41.98
C SER A 176 -3.48 -17.22 -42.94
N SER A 177 -3.76 -18.53 -42.77
CA SER A 177 -3.19 -19.64 -43.56
C SER A 177 -4.21 -20.28 -44.51
#